data_AF-A0A1C5ATY0-F1
#
_entry.id   AF-A0A1C5ATY0-F1
#
_cell.length_a   1.000
_cell.length_b   1.000
_cell.length_c   1.000
_cell.angle_alpha   90.00
_cell.angle_beta   90.00
_cell.angle_gamma   90.00
#
_symmetry.space_group_name_H-M   'P 1'
#
loop_
_entity.id
_entity.type
_entity.pdbx_description
1 polymer ?
#
loop_
_entity_poly.entity_id
_entity_poly.type
_entity_poly.pdbx_seq_one_letter_code
_entity_poly.pdbx_strand_id
1 'polypeptide(L)'
;MVYGVAALDASGRIADSGVVRALGWVPGTRLHVHEGAGLVVFRADRQGVFTVTGQGHLRLPAAVRQWCGLAAGDRVLLAACPADGLLVVHPPAAVDAMVVPVHAAVLGGGRP
;
A
#
# COMPACT_ATOMS: atom_id res chain seq x y z
N MET A 1 -13.58 5.12 0.19
CA MET A 1 -12.36 4.28 0.21
C MET A 1 -12.44 3.27 -0.91
N VAL A 2 -11.32 2.94 -1.55
CA VAL A 2 -11.20 1.85 -2.52
C VAL A 2 -10.06 0.95 -2.05
N TYR A 3 -10.31 -0.35 -1.99
CA TYR A 3 -9.34 -1.32 -1.50
C TYR A 3 -8.86 -2.24 -2.62
N GLY A 4 -7.62 -2.69 -2.51
CA GLY A 4 -6.99 -3.63 -3.42
C GLY A 4 -5.97 -4.49 -2.68
N VAL A 5 -5.59 -5.62 -3.26
CA VAL A 5 -4.51 -6.48 -2.74
C VAL A 5 -3.60 -6.80 -3.90
N ALA A 6 -2.31 -6.53 -3.72
CA ALA A 6 -1.31 -6.73 -4.76
C ALA A 6 -0.11 -7.49 -4.22
N ALA A 7 0.42 -8.40 -5.03
CA ALA A 7 1.74 -8.96 -4.78
C ALA A 7 2.81 -7.95 -5.21
N LEU A 8 3.86 -7.83 -4.39
CA LEU A 8 5.11 -7.20 -4.82
C LEU A 8 5.87 -8.17 -5.72
N ASP A 9 6.22 -7.74 -6.93
CA ASP A 9 7.22 -8.46 -7.72
C ASP A 9 8.65 -8.18 -7.21
N ALA A 10 9.65 -8.92 -7.72
CA ALA A 10 11.06 -8.74 -7.36
C ALA A 10 11.60 -7.32 -7.65
N SER A 11 10.94 -6.56 -8.53
CA SER A 11 11.29 -5.18 -8.85
C SER A 11 10.66 -4.16 -7.89
N GLY A 12 9.79 -4.60 -6.99
CA GLY A 12 8.98 -3.80 -6.08
C GLY A 12 7.70 -3.23 -6.72
N ARG A 13 7.26 -3.78 -7.84
CA ARG A 13 6.04 -3.34 -8.51
C ARG A 13 4.81 -3.81 -7.74
N ILE A 14 3.86 -2.91 -7.58
CA ILE A 14 2.51 -3.19 -7.13
C ILE A 14 1.63 -3.22 -8.39
N ALA A 15 1.20 -4.41 -8.77
CA ALA A 15 0.37 -4.64 -9.97
C ALA A 15 -1.14 -4.47 -9.68
N ASP A 16 -1.53 -3.35 -9.07
CA ASP A 16 -2.94 -2.98 -8.90
C ASP A 16 -3.16 -1.58 -9.48
N SER A 17 -3.72 -1.55 -10.68
CA SER A 17 -4.08 -0.32 -11.38
C SER A 17 -5.43 0.25 -10.92
N GLY A 18 -6.24 -0.52 -10.20
CA GLY A 18 -7.57 -0.13 -9.76
C GLY A 18 -7.51 0.98 -8.72
N VAL A 19 -6.66 0.84 -7.71
CA VAL A 19 -6.49 1.85 -6.66
C VAL A 19 -5.82 3.13 -7.18
N VAL A 20 -4.87 3.00 -8.12
CA VAL A 20 -4.21 4.16 -8.76
C VAL A 20 -5.22 4.95 -9.60
N ARG A 21 -6.04 4.24 -10.39
CA ARG A 21 -7.10 4.86 -11.20
C ARG A 21 -8.17 5.52 -10.34
N ALA A 22 -8.53 4.92 -9.20
CA ALA A 22 -9.49 5.51 -8.26
C ALA A 22 -9.02 6.85 -7.67
N LEU A 23 -7.70 7.08 -7.62
CA LEU A 23 -7.10 8.34 -7.19
C LEU A 23 -6.92 9.35 -8.34
N GLY A 24 -7.32 8.99 -9.56
CA GLY A 24 -7.10 9.81 -10.76
C GLY A 24 -5.63 10.00 -11.11
N TRP A 25 -4.74 9.18 -10.55
CA TRP A 25 -3.32 9.26 -10.86
C TRP A 25 -3.06 8.61 -12.23
N VAL A 26 -2.32 9.32 -13.07
CA VAL A 26 -2.00 8.92 -14.45
C VAL A 26 -0.50 8.66 -14.56
N PRO A 27 -0.03 7.97 -15.61
CA PRO A 27 1.40 7.85 -15.88
C PRO A 27 2.12 9.20 -15.81
N GLY A 28 3.24 9.24 -15.07
CA GLY A 28 3.99 10.48 -14.83
C GLY A 28 3.47 11.36 -13.69
N THR A 29 2.33 11.05 -13.06
CA THR A 29 1.92 11.71 -11.81
C THR A 29 3.02 11.54 -10.78
N ARG A 30 3.55 12.66 -10.29
CA ARG A 30 4.59 12.70 -9.27
C ARG A 30 3.99 12.49 -7.88
N LEU A 31 4.66 11.65 -7.10
CA LEU A 31 4.22 11.19 -5.79
C LEU A 31 5.31 11.45 -4.76
N HIS A 32 4.88 11.91 -3.59
CA HIS A 32 5.67 11.87 -2.37
C HIS A 32 5.32 10.60 -1.60
N VAL A 33 6.33 9.93 -1.04
CA VAL A 33 6.16 8.75 -0.19
C VAL A 33 6.78 9.03 1.17
N HIS A 34 6.13 8.54 2.21
CA HIS A 34 6.70 8.49 3.55
C HIS A 34 6.22 7.22 4.25
N GLU A 35 6.98 6.82 5.26
CA GLU A 35 6.58 5.78 6.19
C GLU A 35 6.02 6.44 7.46
N GLY A 36 5.00 5.82 8.04
CA GLY A 36 4.46 6.20 9.34
C GLY A 36 3.79 5.01 10.02
N ALA A 37 4.26 4.66 11.22
CA ALA A 37 3.72 3.57 12.04
C ALA A 37 3.67 2.21 11.32
N GLY A 38 4.67 1.90 10.50
CA GLY A 38 4.77 0.66 9.72
C GLY A 38 3.93 0.67 8.45
N LEU A 39 3.32 1.79 8.08
CA LEU A 39 2.54 1.98 6.86
C LEU A 39 3.30 2.84 5.87
N VAL A 40 3.14 2.56 4.58
CA VAL A 40 3.69 3.40 3.52
C VAL A 40 2.58 4.24 2.92
N VAL A 41 2.74 5.56 2.93
CA VAL A 41 1.72 6.50 2.47
C VAL A 41 2.23 7.27 1.25
N PHE A 42 1.46 7.19 0.16
CA PHE A 42 1.68 7.95 -1.07
C PHE A 42 0.65 9.07 -1.21
N ARG A 43 1.11 10.19 -1.74
CA ARG A 43 0.26 11.33 -2.12
C ARG A 43 0.78 11.98 -3.40
N ALA A 44 -0.10 12.58 -4.19
CA ALA A 44 0.32 13.41 -5.31
C ALA A 44 1.08 14.64 -4.81
N ASP A 45 2.24 14.90 -5.40
CA ASP A 45 3.10 16.03 -5.09
C ASP A 45 3.91 16.42 -6.33
N ARG A 46 3.85 17.70 -6.72
CA ARG A 46 4.62 18.22 -7.87
C ARG A 46 6.13 18.10 -7.66
N GLN A 47 6.59 18.13 -6.41
CA GLN A 47 8.00 17.94 -6.03
C GLN A 47 8.33 16.47 -5.73
N GLY A 48 7.34 15.59 -5.82
CA GLY A 48 7.50 14.15 -5.68
C GLY A 48 8.58 13.62 -6.62
N VAL A 49 9.45 12.78 -6.06
CA VAL A 49 10.55 12.12 -6.78
C VAL A 49 10.13 10.77 -7.36
N PHE A 50 8.96 10.26 -6.97
CA PHE A 50 8.38 9.03 -7.49
C PHE A 50 7.34 9.35 -8.54
N THR A 51 7.19 8.48 -9.54
CA THR A 51 6.18 8.67 -10.57
C THR A 51 5.39 7.39 -10.78
N VAL A 52 4.10 7.52 -11.05
CA VAL A 52 3.31 6.42 -11.61
C VAL A 52 3.94 5.97 -12.92
N THR A 53 4.18 4.67 -13.04
CA THR A 53 4.82 4.09 -14.23
C THR A 53 3.97 4.27 -15.50
N GLY A 54 4.57 4.08 -16.68
CA GLY A 54 3.87 4.13 -17.97
C GLY A 54 2.64 3.22 -18.04
N GLN A 55 2.62 2.13 -17.27
CA GLN A 55 1.55 1.14 -17.21
C GLN A 55 0.46 1.48 -16.17
N GLY A 56 0.56 2.63 -15.49
CA GLY A 56 -0.39 3.00 -14.42
C GLY A 56 -0.16 2.26 -13.10
N HIS A 57 0.99 1.60 -12.94
CA HIS A 57 1.34 0.86 -11.72
C HIS A 57 2.26 1.70 -10.83
N LEU A 58 2.30 1.35 -9.54
CA LEU A 58 3.26 1.90 -8.60
C LEU A 58 4.48 0.99 -8.49
N ARG A 59 5.64 1.61 -8.32
CA ARG A 59 6.89 0.89 -8.02
C ARG A 59 7.40 1.38 -6.67
N LEU A 60 7.46 0.47 -5.71
CA LEU A 60 8.06 0.71 -4.41
C LEU A 60 9.60 0.75 -4.55
N PRO A 61 10.23 1.87 -4.19
CA PRO A 61 11.69 1.97 -4.11
C PRO A 61 12.26 0.95 -3.11
N ALA A 62 13.52 0.57 -3.31
CA ALA A 62 14.20 -0.36 -2.39
C ALA A 62 14.18 0.14 -0.94
N ALA A 63 14.43 1.43 -0.71
CA ALA A 63 14.38 2.02 0.63
C ALA A 63 13.01 1.85 1.30
N VAL A 64 11.93 2.08 0.56
CA VAL A 64 10.56 1.94 1.08
C VAL A 64 10.25 0.48 1.41
N ARG A 65 10.73 -0.47 0.59
CA ARG A 65 10.60 -1.90 0.93
C ARG A 65 11.35 -2.25 2.20
N GLN A 66 12.56 -1.71 2.37
CA GLN A 66 13.38 -1.94 3.56
C GLN A 66 12.76 -1.37 4.83
N TRP A 67 12.14 -0.18 4.78
CA TRP A 67 11.45 0.41 5.93
C TRP A 67 10.37 -0.49 6.52
N CYS A 68 9.72 -1.30 5.68
CA CYS A 68 8.63 -2.17 6.07
C CYS A 68 8.96 -3.67 6.00
N GLY A 69 10.23 -4.03 5.77
CA GLY A 69 10.64 -5.44 5.64
C GLY A 69 10.00 -6.19 4.48
N LEU A 70 9.55 -5.49 3.42
CA LEU A 70 8.84 -6.10 2.29
C LEU A 70 9.78 -6.87 1.37
N ALA A 71 9.43 -8.12 1.08
CA ALA A 71 10.10 -9.01 0.16
C ALA A 71 9.29 -9.23 -1.13
N ALA A 72 9.95 -9.81 -2.14
CA ALA A 72 9.28 -10.25 -3.35
C ALA A 72 8.29 -11.39 -3.02
N GLY A 73 7.07 -11.31 -3.55
CA GLY A 73 6.00 -12.26 -3.27
C GLY A 73 5.08 -11.84 -2.12
N ASP A 74 5.49 -10.86 -1.30
CA ASP A 74 4.63 -10.32 -0.24
C ASP A 74 3.37 -9.70 -0.84
N ARG A 75 2.23 -9.96 -0.21
CA ARG A 75 0.95 -9.37 -0.57
C ARG A 75 0.65 -8.21 0.36
N VAL A 76 0.52 -7.02 -0.21
CA VAL A 76 0.18 -5.80 0.53
C VAL A 76 -1.28 -5.45 0.32
N LEU A 77 -1.91 -4.97 1.39
CA LEU A 77 -3.24 -4.37 1.31
C LEU A 77 -3.08 -2.90 0.91
N LEU A 78 -3.85 -2.48 -0.08
CA LEU A 78 -3.88 -1.13 -0.61
C LEU A 78 -5.19 -0.48 -0.20
N ALA A 79 -5.12 0.71 0.39
CA ALA A 79 -6.27 1.51 0.78
C ALA A 79 -6.15 2.90 0.16
N ALA A 80 -6.90 3.13 -0.92
CA ALA A 80 -7.00 4.43 -1.55
C ALA A 80 -8.10 5.25 -0.87
N CYS A 81 -7.75 6.49 -0.51
CA CYS A 81 -8.69 7.53 -0.12
C CYS A 81 -8.75 8.62 -1.19
N PRO A 82 -9.71 8.56 -2.14
CA PRO A 82 -9.88 9.60 -3.17
C PRO A 82 -10.20 10.98 -2.60
N ALA A 83 -10.92 11.05 -1.48
CA ALA A 83 -11.27 12.32 -0.85
C ALA A 83 -10.03 13.10 -0.38
N ASP A 84 -9.02 12.38 0.13
CA ASP A 84 -7.77 12.97 0.62
C ASP A 84 -6.63 12.92 -0.43
N GLY A 85 -6.86 12.24 -1.56
CA GLY A 85 -5.83 12.00 -2.57
C GLY A 85 -4.66 11.15 -2.05
N LEU A 86 -4.94 10.21 -1.14
CA LEU A 86 -3.93 9.39 -0.48
C LEU A 86 -4.06 7.92 -0.88
N LEU A 87 -2.93 7.24 -0.97
CA LEU A 87 -2.86 5.78 -0.98
C LEU A 87 -2.05 5.31 0.22
N VAL A 88 -2.64 4.43 1.03
CA VAL A 88 -1.96 3.75 2.12
C VAL A 88 -1.67 2.32 1.68
N VAL A 89 -0.42 1.91 1.81
CA VAL A 89 0.03 0.53 1.60
C VAL A 89 0.30 -0.07 2.97
N HIS A 90 -0.40 -1.15 3.26
CA HIS A 90 -0.30 -1.91 4.50
C HIS A 90 0.52 -3.18 4.25
N PRO A 91 1.75 -3.27 4.78
CA PRO A 91 2.54 -4.50 4.80
C PRO A 91 1.81 -5.63 5.55
N PRO A 92 2.15 -6.91 5.28
CA PRO A 92 1.57 -8.05 6.01
C PRO A 92 1.64 -7.89 7.52
N ALA A 93 2.79 -7.47 8.07
CA ALA A 93 2.96 -7.27 9.50
C ALA A 93 2.01 -6.20 10.08
N ALA A 94 1.74 -5.13 9.33
CA ALA A 94 0.79 -4.10 9.75
C ALA A 94 -0.65 -4.62 9.68
N VAL A 95 -0.98 -5.44 8.67
CA VAL A 95 -2.28 -6.11 8.59
C VAL A 95 -2.47 -7.07 9.78
N ASP A 96 -1.47 -7.90 10.08
CA ASP A 96 -1.48 -8.81 11.22
C ASP A 96 -1.73 -8.09 12.54
N ALA A 97 -1.03 -6.97 12.78
CA ALA A 97 -1.22 -6.16 13.97
C ALA A 97 -2.66 -5.63 14.12
N MET A 98 -3.36 -5.37 13.00
CA MET A 98 -4.77 -4.94 13.01
C MET A 98 -5.75 -6.10 13.19
N VAL A 99 -5.50 -7.24 12.53
CA VAL A 99 -6.48 -8.34 12.47
C VAL A 99 -6.34 -9.34 13.60
N VAL A 100 -5.15 -9.53 14.18
CA VAL A 100 -4.93 -10.47 15.30
C VAL A 100 -5.84 -10.17 16.49
N PRO A 101 -5.98 -8.92 16.98
CA PRO A 101 -6.92 -8.62 18.06
C PRO A 101 -8.38 -8.92 17.70
N VAL A 102 -8.78 -8.64 16.46
CA VAL A 102 -10.13 -8.92 15.96
C VAL A 102 -10.39 -10.42 15.90
N HIS A 103 -9.43 -11.19 15.36
CA HIS A 103 -9.49 -12.64 15.35
C HIS A 103 -9.59 -13.21 16.76
N ALA A 104 -8.81 -12.70 17.72
CA ALA A 104 -8.88 -13.13 19.11
C ALA A 104 -10.26 -12.87 19.73
N ALA A 105 -10.87 -11.71 19.45
CA ALA A 105 -12.21 -11.38 19.96
C ALA A 105 -13.32 -12.26 19.35
N VAL A 106 -13.23 -12.54 18.04
CA VAL A 106 -14.24 -13.33 17.32
C VAL A 106 -14.09 -14.83 17.60
N LEU A 107 -12.85 -15.34 17.57
CA LEU A 107 -12.54 -16.78 17.74
C LEU A 107 -12.44 -17.17 19.22
N GLY A 108 -12.07 -16.24 20.11
CA GLY A 108 -12.04 -16.44 21.57
C GLY A 108 -13.41 -16.39 22.24
N GLY A 109 -14.49 -16.15 21.47
CA GLY A 109 -15.87 -16.14 21.94
C GLY A 109 -16.48 -17.53 22.23
N GLY A 110 -15.74 -18.61 21.99
CA GLY A 110 -16.10 -19.95 22.46
C GLY A 110 -15.49 -20.24 23.83
N ARG A 111 -16.20 -19.91 24.91
CA ARG A 111 -16.00 -20.62 26.18
C ARG A 111 -17.03 -21.75 26.28
N PRO A 112 -16.64 -22.98 26.67
CA PRO A 112 -17.59 -24.03 27.00
C PRO A 112 -18.46 -23.65 28.20
#